data_AF-A0A1A7WXZ9-F1
#
_entry.id   AF-A0A1A7WXZ9-F1
#
_cell.length_a   1.000
_cell.length_b   1.000
_cell.length_c   1.000
_cell.angle_alpha   90.00
_cell.angle_beta   90.00
_cell.angle_gamma   90.00
#
_symmetry.space_group_name_H-M   'P 1'
#
loop_
_entity.id
_entity.type
_entity.pdbx_description
1 polymer ?
#
loop_
_entity_poly.entity_id
_entity_poly.type
_entity_poly.pdbx_seq_one_letter_code
_entity_poly.pdbx_strand_id
1 'polypeptide(L)'
;MFAVKCIPKKALKGKESSIENEIAVLRKIKHENIVALEDIYESPDHLYLVMQLVSGGELFDRIVEKGFYTEKDASTLIRQVLDAVNYLHKMGIVHRDLKPENLLYFNPQDESKIMISG
;
A
#
# COMPACT_ATOMS: atom_id res chain seq x y z
N MET A 1 0.83 13.24 -9.29
CA MET A 1 0.42 13.60 -7.92
C MET A 1 0.82 12.44 -7.02
N PHE A 2 1.27 12.70 -5.78
CA PHE A 2 1.83 11.69 -4.88
C PHE A 2 1.21 11.80 -3.49
N ALA A 3 1.26 10.71 -2.72
CA ALA A 3 0.97 10.72 -1.29
C ALA A 3 2.29 10.82 -0.51
N VAL A 4 2.35 11.66 0.52
CA VAL A 4 3.58 11.83 1.32
C VAL A 4 3.28 11.43 2.77
N LYS A 5 3.95 10.36 3.24
CA LYS A 5 3.89 9.95 4.65
C LYS A 5 5.02 10.65 5.41
N CYS A 6 4.64 11.53 6.33
CA CYS A 6 5.57 12.31 7.17
C CYS A 6 5.80 11.59 8.50
N ILE A 7 7.05 11.22 8.80
CA ILE A 7 7.41 10.47 10.00
C ILE A 7 8.39 11.31 10.84
N PRO A 8 8.01 11.73 12.06
CA PRO A 8 8.94 12.43 12.95
C PRO A 8 10.07 11.52 13.39
N LYS A 9 11.34 11.94 13.24
CA LYS A 9 12.52 11.17 13.65
C LYS A 9 12.54 10.85 15.14
N LYS A 10 11.91 11.69 15.97
CA LYS A 10 11.73 11.42 17.40
C LYS A 10 10.96 10.11 17.66
N ALA A 11 10.02 9.75 16.79
CA ALA A 11 9.27 8.49 16.87
C ALA A 11 10.11 7.26 16.46
N LEU A 12 11.25 7.49 15.78
CA LEU A 12 12.17 6.46 15.29
C LEU A 12 13.34 6.22 16.26
N LYS A 13 13.42 6.97 17.37
CA LYS A 13 14.55 6.90 18.30
C LYS A 13 14.69 5.49 18.88
N GLY A 14 15.83 4.84 18.66
CA GLY A 14 16.11 3.45 19.05
C GLY A 14 15.62 2.39 18.06
N LYS A 15 15.11 2.80 16.89
CA LYS A 15 14.64 1.93 15.78
C LYS A 15 15.16 2.38 14.42
N GLU A 16 16.16 3.26 14.39
CA GLU A 16 16.69 3.88 13.16
C GLU A 16 17.19 2.84 12.15
N SER A 17 17.90 1.80 12.60
CA SER A 17 18.36 0.72 11.72
C SER A 17 17.22 -0.14 11.18
N SER A 18 16.13 -0.29 11.94
CA SER A 18 14.96 -1.07 11.51
C SER A 18 14.21 -0.35 10.40
N ILE A 19 14.00 0.97 10.52
CA ILE A 19 13.28 1.77 9.51
C ILE A 19 14.09 1.89 8.22
N GLU A 20 15.42 2.00 8.31
CA GLU A 20 16.30 2.01 7.12
C GLU A 20 16.23 0.70 6.34
N ASN A 21 16.22 -0.44 7.04
CA ASN A 21 16.05 -1.74 6.42
C ASN A 21 14.67 -1.88 5.76
N GLU A 22 13.61 -1.44 6.44
CA GLU A 22 12.25 -1.45 5.91
C GLU A 22 12.15 -0.60 4.64
N ILE A 23 12.71 0.61 4.66
CA ILE A 23 12.85 1.49 3.49
C ILE A 23 13.59 0.79 2.34
N ALA A 24 14.74 0.17 2.62
CA ALA A 24 15.54 -0.51 1.61
C ALA A 24 14.79 -1.69 0.95
N VAL A 25 13.91 -2.34 1.72
CA VAL A 25 13.01 -3.39 1.23
C VAL A 25 11.89 -2.79 0.38
N LEU A 26 11.21 -1.75 0.87
CA LEU A 26 10.13 -1.05 0.17
C LEU A 26 10.56 -0.51 -1.20
N ARG A 27 11.79 0.00 -1.33
CA ARG A 27 12.34 0.47 -2.62
C ARG A 27 12.48 -0.63 -3.68
N LYS A 28 12.55 -1.90 -3.28
CA LYS A 28 12.67 -3.04 -4.20
C LYS A 28 11.32 -3.60 -4.62
N ILE A 29 10.25 -3.27 -3.89
CA ILE A 29 8.90 -3.74 -4.17
C ILE A 29 8.38 -3.00 -5.40
N LYS A 30 8.10 -3.76 -6.47
CA LYS A 30 7.47 -3.28 -7.69
C LYS A 30 6.44 -4.29 -8.13
N HIS A 31 5.18 -4.02 -7.80
CA HIS A 31 4.05 -4.88 -8.12
C HIS A 31 2.84 -4.02 -8.46
N GLU A 32 2.00 -4.48 -9.40
CA GLU A 32 0.89 -3.67 -9.89
C GLU A 32 -0.21 -3.44 -8.85
N ASN A 33 -0.32 -4.29 -7.83
CA ASN A 33 -1.29 -4.23 -6.74
C ASN A 33 -0.65 -3.89 -5.38
N ILE A 34 0.53 -3.26 -5.34
CA ILE A 34 1.16 -2.77 -4.11
C ILE A 34 1.56 -1.31 -4.31
N VAL A 35 1.26 -0.46 -3.33
CA VAL A 35 1.63 0.96 -3.38
C VAL A 35 3.14 1.10 -3.44
N ALA A 36 3.64 1.72 -4.51
CA ALA A 36 5.07 1.93 -4.70
C ALA A 36 5.62 3.06 -3.82
N LEU A 37 6.83 2.87 -3.32
CA LEU A 37 7.66 3.93 -2.75
C LEU A 37 8.48 4.54 -3.88
N GLU A 38 8.15 5.78 -4.24
CA GLU A 38 8.75 6.50 -5.37
C GLU A 38 10.06 7.18 -4.95
N ASP A 39 10.05 7.86 -3.81
CA ASP A 39 11.20 8.62 -3.33
C ASP A 39 11.19 8.83 -1.82
N ILE A 40 12.33 9.27 -1.28
CA ILE A 40 12.52 9.49 0.15
C ILE A 40 13.29 10.78 0.36
N TYR A 41 12.73 11.65 1.18
CA TYR A 41 13.38 12.89 1.60
C TYR A 41 13.59 12.87 3.10
N GLU A 42 14.70 13.46 3.53
CA GLU A 42 15.06 13.54 4.93
C GLU A 42 15.37 14.99 5.29
N SER A 43 14.82 15.42 6.41
CA SER A 43 15.10 16.71 7.05
C SER A 43 15.70 16.47 8.44
N PRO A 44 16.17 17.50 9.17
CA PRO A 44 16.73 17.31 10.51
C PRO A 44 15.80 16.59 11.48
N ASP A 45 14.49 16.76 11.36
CA ASP A 45 13.49 16.27 12.32
C ASP A 45 12.45 15.31 11.73
N HIS A 46 12.31 15.21 10.40
CA HIS A 46 11.35 14.33 9.72
C HIS A 46 11.96 13.52 8.59
N LEU A 47 11.35 12.35 8.35
CA LEU A 47 11.52 11.53 7.17
C LEU A 47 10.22 11.56 6.35
N TYR A 48 10.34 11.73 5.04
CA TYR A 48 9.22 11.85 4.11
C TYR A 48 9.29 10.72 3.09
N LEU A 49 8.28 9.85 3.11
CA LEU A 49 8.13 8.78 2.12
C LEU A 49 7.18 9.26 1.03
N VAL A 50 7.70 9.45 -0.18
CA VAL A 50 6.90 9.79 -1.36
C VAL A 50 6.38 8.50 -1.97
N MET A 51 5.07 8.30 -1.88
CA MET A 51 4.39 7.08 -2.28
C MET A 51 3.49 7.35 -3.48
N GLN A 52 3.25 6.30 -4.27
CA GLN A 52 2.26 6.33 -5.33
C GLN A 52 0.90 6.77 -4.77
N LEU A 53 0.28 7.77 -5.39
CA LEU A 53 -1.05 8.21 -4.98
C LEU A 53 -2.09 7.18 -5.42
N VAL A 54 -2.91 6.76 -4.46
CA VAL A 54 -4.07 5.90 -4.65
C VAL A 54 -5.30 6.71 -4.26
N SER A 55 -6.25 6.88 -5.18
CA SER A 55 -7.33 7.88 -5.07
C SER A 55 -8.73 7.31 -5.29
N GLY A 56 -8.86 6.00 -5.44
CA GLY A 56 -10.14 5.31 -5.66
C GLY A 56 -10.93 5.01 -4.41
N GLY A 57 -10.44 5.41 -3.23
CA GLY A 57 -11.09 5.16 -1.95
C GLY A 57 -10.87 3.76 -1.41
N GLU A 58 -11.46 3.51 -0.24
CA GLU A 58 -11.38 2.23 0.46
C GLU A 58 -12.26 1.17 -0.21
N LEU A 59 -11.88 -0.09 0.00
CA LEU A 59 -12.65 -1.23 -0.50
C LEU A 59 -14.12 -1.19 -0.07
N PHE A 60 -14.38 -1.00 1.22
CA PHE A 60 -15.74 -1.10 1.74
C PHE A 60 -16.66 0.01 1.24
N ASP A 61 -16.15 1.23 1.14
CA ASP A 61 -16.92 2.35 0.58
C ASP A 61 -17.40 2.04 -0.83
N ARG A 62 -16.51 1.49 -1.66
CA ARG A 62 -16.84 1.11 -3.05
C ARG A 62 -17.83 -0.03 -3.14
N ILE A 63 -17.76 -1.02 -2.24
CA ILE A 63 -18.76 -2.10 -2.17
C ILE A 63 -20.13 -1.54 -1.82
N VAL A 64 -20.21 -0.61 -0.87
CA VAL A 64 -21.47 0.02 -0.44
C VAL A 64 -22.06 0.87 -1.56
N GLU A 65 -21.25 1.62 -2.29
CA GLU A 65 -21.69 2.50 -3.39
C GLU A 65 -22.17 1.75 -4.63
N LYS A 66 -21.60 0.57 -4.94
CA LYS A 66 -21.85 -0.15 -6.21
C LYS A 66 -23.29 -0.64 -6.37
N GLY A 67 -24.06 -0.75 -5.27
CA GLY A 67 -25.45 -1.23 -5.25
C GLY A 67 -25.64 -2.72 -5.56
N PHE A 68 -24.79 -3.31 -6.40
CA PHE A 68 -24.72 -4.73 -6.70
C PHE A 68 -23.26 -5.21 -6.66
N TYR A 69 -22.99 -6.22 -5.83
CA TYR A 69 -21.66 -6.79 -5.65
C TYR A 69 -21.77 -8.31 -5.61
N THR A 70 -21.10 -8.98 -6.54
CA THR A 70 -21.21 -10.43 -6.74
C THR A 70 -20.01 -11.18 -6.15
N GLU A 71 -20.16 -12.50 -5.98
CA GLU A 71 -19.01 -13.37 -5.67
C GLU A 71 -17.90 -13.30 -6.73
N LYS A 72 -18.26 -13.02 -7.99
CA LYS A 72 -17.28 -12.84 -9.07
C LYS A 72 -16.46 -11.57 -8.88
N ASP A 73 -17.07 -10.48 -8.42
CA ASP A 73 -16.36 -9.26 -8.05
C ASP A 73 -15.39 -9.55 -6.89
N ALA A 74 -15.87 -10.22 -5.84
CA ALA A 74 -15.05 -10.60 -4.69
C ALA A 74 -13.87 -11.50 -5.08
N SER A 75 -14.11 -12.51 -5.91
CA SER A 75 -13.06 -13.41 -6.41
C SER A 75 -12.01 -12.65 -7.23
N THR A 76 -12.44 -11.70 -8.07
CA THR A 76 -11.52 -10.87 -8.87
C THR A 76 -10.64 -9.99 -7.99
N LEU A 77 -11.20 -9.44 -6.92
CA LEU A 77 -10.44 -8.66 -5.95
C LEU A 77 -9.45 -9.52 -5.17
N ILE A 78 -9.91 -10.64 -4.61
CA ILE A 78 -9.08 -11.51 -3.79
C ILE A 78 -7.93 -12.09 -4.60
N ARG A 79 -8.13 -12.39 -5.89
CA ARG A 79 -7.05 -12.80 -6.79
C ARG A 79 -5.92 -11.76 -6.84
N GLN A 80 -6.25 -10.47 -7.02
CA GLN A 80 -5.25 -9.39 -7.04
C GLN A 80 -4.51 -9.25 -5.71
N VAL A 81 -5.22 -9.38 -4.58
CA VAL A 81 -4.62 -9.38 -3.25
C VAL A 81 -3.64 -10.56 -3.10
N LEU A 82 -4.05 -11.76 -3.51
CA LEU A 82 -3.21 -12.96 -3.45
C LEU A 82 -1.98 -12.85 -4.34
N ASP A 83 -2.11 -12.25 -5.54
CA ASP A 83 -1.00 -12.03 -6.45
C ASP A 83 0.07 -11.11 -5.82
N ALA A 84 -0.35 -10.00 -5.20
CA ALA A 84 0.54 -9.12 -4.44
C ALA A 84 1.19 -9.79 -3.23
N VAL A 85 0.41 -10.50 -2.42
CA VAL A 85 0.92 -11.19 -1.23
C VAL A 85 1.91 -12.29 -1.63
N ASN A 86 1.63 -13.04 -2.68
CA ASN A 86 2.56 -14.04 -3.23
C ASN A 86 3.88 -13.40 -3.69
N TYR A 87 3.81 -12.23 -4.34
CA TYR A 87 5.00 -11.46 -4.70
C TYR A 87 5.82 -11.08 -3.46
N LEU A 88 5.18 -10.51 -2.42
CA LEU A 88 5.86 -10.17 -1.16
C LEU A 88 6.51 -11.39 -0.51
N HIS A 89 5.79 -12.50 -0.45
CA HIS A 89 6.30 -13.75 0.13
C HIS A 89 7.51 -14.29 -0.62
N LYS A 90 7.53 -14.20 -1.97
CA LYS A 90 8.71 -14.57 -2.78
C LYS A 90 9.93 -13.68 -2.51
N MET A 91 9.72 -12.46 -2.03
CA MET A 91 10.79 -11.56 -1.59
C MET A 91 11.18 -11.75 -0.12
N GLY A 92 10.56 -12.70 0.59
CA GLY A 92 10.77 -12.91 2.03
C GLY A 92 10.12 -11.85 2.91
N ILE A 93 9.14 -11.11 2.39
CA ILE A 93 8.45 -10.02 3.10
C ILE A 93 7.09 -10.52 3.56
N VAL A 94 6.78 -10.30 4.83
CA VAL A 94 5.45 -10.56 5.40
C VAL A 94 4.77 -9.22 5.66
N HIS A 95 3.60 -8.98 5.07
CA HIS A 95 2.88 -7.70 5.22
C HIS A 95 2.47 -7.41 6.68
N ARG A 96 2.03 -8.44 7.42
CA ARG A 96 1.59 -8.42 8.84
C ARG A 96 0.38 -7.57 9.19
N ASP A 97 0.01 -6.57 8.39
CA ASP A 97 -1.17 -5.72 8.63
C ASP A 97 -2.18 -5.81 7.48
N LEU A 98 -2.40 -7.01 6.92
CA LEU A 98 -3.37 -7.17 5.84
C LEU A 98 -4.79 -7.13 6.39
N LYS A 99 -5.50 -6.06 6.11
CA LYS A 99 -6.88 -5.78 6.53
C LYS A 99 -7.59 -4.90 5.51
N PRO A 100 -8.92 -4.83 5.49
CA PRO A 100 -9.65 -4.08 4.48
C PRO A 100 -9.27 -2.60 4.36
N GLU A 101 -8.92 -1.95 5.46
CA GLU A 101 -8.49 -0.55 5.53
C GLU A 101 -7.18 -0.30 4.74
N ASN A 102 -6.41 -1.36 4.51
CA ASN A 102 -5.17 -1.35 3.73
C ASN A 102 -5.37 -1.80 2.28
N LEU A 103 -6.62 -1.97 1.84
CA LEU A 103 -6.99 -2.30 0.46
C LEU A 103 -7.70 -1.10 -0.19
N LEU A 104 -6.98 -0.42 -1.07
CA LEU A 104 -7.41 0.83 -1.69
C LEU A 104 -7.52 0.68 -3.20
N TYR A 105 -8.52 1.28 -3.83
CA TYR A 105 -8.61 1.28 -5.29
C TYR A 105 -7.69 2.32 -5.91
N PHE A 106 -6.98 1.97 -6.98
CA PHE A 106 -6.01 2.86 -7.63
C PHE A 106 -6.61 4.24 -7.98
N ASN A 107 -7.82 4.24 -8.52
CA ASN A 107 -8.55 5.40 -8.99
C ASN A 107 -10.08 5.19 -8.90
N PRO A 108 -10.91 6.23 -9.06
CA PRO A 108 -12.36 6.13 -8.85
C PRO A 108 -13.13 5.34 -9.94
N GLN A 109 -12.46 4.85 -10.99
CA GLN A 109 -13.11 4.16 -12.09
C GLN A 109 -13.60 2.76 -11.67
N ASP A 110 -14.69 2.27 -12.26
CA ASP A 110 -15.31 0.97 -11.88
C ASP A 110 -14.40 -0.23 -12.10
N GLU A 111 -13.52 -0.18 -13.11
CA GLU A 111 -12.55 -1.23 -13.43
C GLU A 111 -11.21 -1.03 -12.71
N SER A 112 -11.17 -0.18 -11.67
CA SER A 112 -9.94 0.09 -10.94
C SER A 112 -9.39 -1.16 -10.26
N LYS A 113 -8.08 -1.33 -10.33
CA LYS A 113 -7.37 -2.38 -9.61
C LYS A 113 -7.26 -2.07 -8.13
N ILE A 114 -7.22 -3.12 -7.31
CA ILE A 114 -6.98 -3.00 -5.87
C ILE A 114 -5.47 -2.86 -5.61
N MET A 115 -5.10 -2.06 -4.63
CA MET A 115 -3.75 -1.80 -4.21
C MET A 115 -3.64 -2.11 -2.72
N ILE A 116 -2.61 -2.85 -2.33
CA ILE A 116 -2.23 -3.02 -0.93
C ILE A 116 -1.41 -1.81 -0.50
N SER A 117 -1.86 -1.11 0.54
CA SER A 117 -1.16 -0.02 1.23
C SER A 117 -0.78 -0.40 2.65
N GLY A 118 0.17 0.33 3.25
CA GLY A 118 0.58 0.13 4.65
C GLY A 118 2.07 0.37 4.84
#